data_AF-A0AAD9H8J6-F1
#
_entry.id   AF-A0AAD9H8J6-F1
#
_cell.length_a   1.000
_cell.length_b   1.000
_cell.length_c   1.000
_cell.angle_alpha   90.00
_cell.angle_beta   90.00
_cell.angle_gamma   90.00
#
_symmetry.space_group_name_H-M   'P 1'
#
loop_
_entity.id
_entity.type
_entity.pdbx_description
1 polymer ?
#
loop_
_entity_poly.entity_id
_entity_poly.type
_entity_poly.pdbx_seq_one_letter_code
_entity_poly.pdbx_strand_id
1 'polypeptide(L)'
;MNSFNPRRVSYLRPPTTVFEVRDSWASVASPYPSLSSIGYPPSERSVDGRFASAVWHRTFNHVDYAEYKAACDAERSAKPERDADVFSVKSCTARRGLSRLGAMLTIYPYRDMGWLATMAFMMSAISFSLNGIFSLVHLLDPKLDFSGRDTATQVTFVLGSSLLTLSAWMGLLAAINVDRATLDPKKDAPDAYKPALLGSDEWAWVPSWSEFTDVFWPSPAFRAGILQLLAGSFFTIAAVGALPGVLDLTHPNASILFVSSPQLIGGSFFVIAGLLMIFLSQNKWYIPLILDASWQNGFWNLVGASGFLAVGVVTLLHKNDAVTLASLLLMSGLGFLIASVIQWYIIMEYYPVYPYLEDPVAAAEIPAQSIY
;
A
#
# COMPACT_ATOMS: atom_id res chain seq x y z
N MET A 1 6.08 -2.77 4.61
CA MET A 1 5.67 -1.35 4.71
C MET A 1 4.72 -1.03 3.57
N ASN A 2 3.43 -1.01 3.86
CA ASN A 2 2.32 -0.99 2.90
C ASN A 2 1.26 0.03 3.30
N SER A 3 1.67 1.22 3.75
CA SER A 3 0.74 2.32 4.03
C SER A 3 0.34 2.98 2.71
N PHE A 4 -0.08 2.14 1.76
CA PHE A 4 -1.05 2.51 0.75
C PHE A 4 -2.28 2.99 1.51
N ASN A 5 -2.40 4.31 1.64
CA ASN A 5 -3.68 4.94 1.79
C ASN A 5 -4.21 5.18 0.37
N PRO A 6 -4.93 4.21 -0.23
CA PRO A 6 -5.58 4.32 -1.54
C PRO A 6 -6.39 5.61 -1.75
N ARG A 7 -6.90 6.25 -0.68
CA ARG A 7 -7.60 7.54 -0.81
C ARG A 7 -6.71 8.71 -1.25
N ARG A 8 -5.38 8.56 -1.23
CA ARG A 8 -4.45 9.56 -1.78
C ARG A 8 -3.89 9.19 -3.16
N VAL A 9 -4.19 7.98 -3.66
CA VAL A 9 -3.80 7.52 -5.02
C VAL A 9 -4.98 7.60 -6.00
N SER A 10 -6.21 7.59 -5.48
CA SER A 10 -7.47 7.74 -6.24
C SER A 10 -7.65 9.05 -7.02
N TYR A 11 -6.68 9.97 -6.97
CA TYR A 11 -6.66 11.21 -7.77
C TYR A 11 -5.89 11.08 -9.10
N LEU A 12 -5.32 9.91 -9.43
CA LEU A 12 -4.37 9.78 -10.55
C LEU A 12 -4.93 9.22 -11.87
N ARG A 13 -6.25 9.06 -12.03
CA ARG A 13 -6.84 8.82 -13.37
C ARG A 13 -8.23 9.47 -13.49
N PRO A 14 -8.57 10.11 -14.63
CA PRO A 14 -9.95 10.48 -14.92
C PRO A 14 -10.84 9.22 -14.85
N PRO A 15 -12.10 9.34 -14.39
CA PRO A 15 -13.00 8.19 -14.28
C PRO A 15 -13.12 7.49 -15.63
N THR A 16 -12.82 6.19 -15.65
CA THR A 16 -13.11 5.30 -16.77
C THR A 16 -14.62 5.25 -16.94
N THR A 17 -15.10 5.73 -18.08
CA THR A 17 -16.49 5.70 -18.51
C THR A 17 -16.96 4.26 -18.67
N VAL A 18 -17.70 3.74 -17.71
CA VAL A 18 -18.59 2.59 -17.91
C VAL A 18 -19.98 3.15 -18.15
N PHE A 19 -20.45 3.08 -19.39
CA PHE A 19 -21.84 3.38 -19.73
C PHE A 19 -22.70 2.17 -19.34
N GLU A 20 -23.58 2.34 -18.36
CA GLU A 20 -24.84 1.59 -18.30
C GLU A 20 -26.00 2.58 -18.23
N VAL A 21 -26.82 2.58 -19.27
CA VAL A 21 -28.07 3.33 -19.35
C VAL A 21 -29.05 2.68 -18.36
N ARG A 22 -29.41 3.41 -17.30
CA ARG A 22 -30.56 3.07 -16.45
C ARG A 22 -31.83 3.47 -17.18
N ASP A 23 -32.63 2.49 -17.58
CA ASP A 23 -33.99 2.67 -18.16
C ASP A 23 -35.02 3.27 -17.16
N SER A 24 -34.60 3.76 -15.99
CA SER A 24 -35.52 4.16 -14.91
C SER A 24 -35.75 5.69 -14.78
N TRP A 25 -35.41 6.50 -15.79
CA TRP A 25 -35.62 7.97 -15.75
C TRP A 25 -36.61 8.49 -16.79
N ALA A 26 -37.48 7.63 -17.33
CA ALA A 26 -38.43 8.01 -18.38
C ALA A 26 -39.65 8.84 -17.92
N SER A 27 -39.73 9.32 -16.67
CA SER A 27 -40.92 10.05 -16.18
C SER A 27 -40.67 11.47 -15.65
N VAL A 28 -39.45 12.01 -15.77
CA VAL A 28 -39.22 13.45 -15.51
C VAL A 28 -38.66 14.07 -16.79
N ALA A 29 -39.38 15.02 -17.36
CA ALA A 29 -38.97 15.75 -18.55
C ALA A 29 -37.61 16.41 -18.30
N SER A 30 -36.55 15.81 -18.84
CA SER A 30 -35.21 16.39 -18.89
C SER A 30 -35.28 17.67 -19.73
N PRO A 31 -34.70 18.80 -19.27
CA PRO A 31 -34.61 20.02 -20.07
C PRO A 31 -33.58 19.90 -21.22
N TYR A 32 -32.95 18.74 -21.40
CA TYR A 32 -31.94 18.48 -22.43
C TYR A 32 -32.49 17.69 -23.61
N PRO A 33 -32.04 17.98 -24.86
CA PRO A 33 -32.42 17.23 -26.05
C PRO A 33 -32.03 15.74 -25.92
N SER A 34 -32.95 14.84 -26.27
CA SER A 34 -32.68 13.40 -26.28
C SER A 34 -31.65 13.04 -27.35
N LEU A 35 -30.90 11.95 -27.18
CA LEU A 35 -29.92 11.47 -28.17
C LEU A 35 -30.55 11.26 -29.56
N SER A 36 -31.83 10.86 -29.61
CA SER A 36 -32.62 10.76 -30.85
C SER A 36 -32.84 12.12 -31.56
N SER A 37 -32.88 13.23 -30.82
CA SER A 37 -33.03 14.58 -31.38
C SER A 37 -31.74 15.16 -31.96
N ILE A 38 -30.59 14.49 -31.74
CA ILE A 38 -29.27 14.83 -32.29
C ILE A 38 -28.88 13.86 -33.44
N GLY A 39 -29.83 13.05 -33.93
CA GLY A 39 -29.64 12.19 -35.10
C GLY A 39 -29.08 10.78 -34.81
N TYR A 40 -29.01 10.35 -33.55
CA TYR A 40 -28.71 8.95 -33.24
C TYR A 40 -29.93 8.04 -33.49
N PRO A 41 -29.81 6.98 -34.31
CA PRO A 41 -30.89 6.02 -34.48
C PRO A 41 -31.09 5.20 -33.18
N PRO A 42 -32.34 4.86 -32.83
CA PRO A 42 -32.62 3.99 -31.68
C PRO A 42 -32.00 2.60 -31.91
N SER A 43 -31.42 2.00 -30.87
CA SER A 43 -30.96 0.62 -30.95
C SER A 43 -32.16 -0.34 -30.95
N GLU A 44 -32.52 -0.89 -32.11
CA GLU A 44 -33.44 -2.03 -32.16
C GLU A 44 -32.73 -3.29 -31.65
N ARG A 45 -33.22 -3.85 -30.54
CA ARG A 45 -32.81 -5.18 -30.07
C ARG A 45 -33.56 -6.23 -30.87
N SER A 46 -32.87 -6.95 -31.76
CA SER A 46 -33.40 -8.16 -32.41
C SER A 46 -33.64 -9.25 -31.38
N VAL A 47 -34.80 -9.92 -31.47
CA VAL A 47 -35.31 -10.90 -30.49
C VAL A 47 -34.58 -12.26 -30.57
N ASP A 48 -33.80 -12.50 -31.63
CA ASP A 48 -33.14 -13.79 -31.85
C ASP A 48 -31.65 -13.76 -31.44
N GLY A 49 -31.37 -14.28 -30.24
CA GLY A 49 -30.04 -14.36 -29.62
C GLY A 49 -28.97 -15.21 -30.34
N ARG A 50 -29.23 -15.68 -31.57
CA ARG A 50 -28.26 -16.44 -32.38
C ARG A 50 -27.60 -15.63 -33.50
N PHE A 51 -28.06 -14.40 -33.77
CA PHE A 51 -27.45 -13.52 -34.78
C PHE A 51 -26.49 -12.48 -34.20
N ALA A 52 -26.42 -12.32 -32.87
CA ALA A 52 -25.60 -11.29 -32.23
C ALA A 52 -24.07 -11.48 -32.41
N SER A 53 -23.61 -12.69 -32.73
CA SER A 53 -22.18 -12.97 -32.94
C SER A 53 -21.71 -12.78 -34.39
N ALA A 54 -22.62 -12.66 -35.36
CA ALA A 54 -22.27 -12.57 -36.78
C ALA A 54 -22.09 -11.13 -37.30
N VAL A 55 -22.38 -10.11 -36.50
CA VAL A 55 -22.27 -8.68 -36.88
C VAL A 55 -21.13 -8.00 -36.11
N TRP A 56 -19.97 -8.65 -36.01
CA TRP A 56 -18.73 -8.04 -35.49
C TRP A 56 -17.84 -7.42 -36.58
N HIS A 57 -18.39 -7.14 -37.76
CA HIS A 57 -17.81 -6.15 -38.66
C HIS A 57 -18.33 -4.78 -38.28
N ARG A 58 -17.76 -4.20 -37.22
CA ARG A 58 -18.03 -2.81 -36.84
C ARG A 58 -17.63 -1.90 -38.00
N THR A 59 -18.61 -1.18 -38.55
CA THR A 59 -18.35 0.04 -39.31
C THR A 59 -17.56 0.97 -38.38
N PHE A 60 -16.32 1.29 -38.75
CA PHE A 60 -15.56 2.34 -38.07
C PHE A 60 -16.28 3.66 -38.33
N ASN A 61 -17.14 4.08 -37.40
CA ASN A 61 -17.64 5.44 -37.40
C ASN A 61 -16.48 6.34 -36.99
N HIS A 62 -16.10 7.24 -37.89
CA HIS A 62 -15.09 8.25 -37.65
C HIS A 62 -15.56 9.13 -36.49
N VAL A 63 -14.94 8.98 -35.32
CA VAL A 63 -15.21 9.84 -34.17
C VAL A 63 -14.46 11.14 -34.41
N ASP A 64 -15.20 12.24 -34.58
CA ASP A 64 -14.58 13.56 -34.59
C ASP A 64 -14.04 13.86 -33.19
N TYR A 65 -12.72 13.77 -33.07
CA TYR A 65 -12.03 13.93 -31.81
C TYR A 65 -12.21 15.34 -31.23
N ALA A 66 -12.43 16.35 -32.08
CA ALA A 66 -12.62 17.73 -31.63
C ALA A 66 -13.96 17.91 -30.92
N GLU A 67 -15.05 17.36 -31.48
CA GLU A 67 -16.38 17.38 -30.85
C GLU A 67 -16.43 16.53 -29.60
N TYR A 68 -15.82 15.33 -29.63
CA TYR A 68 -15.74 14.46 -28.47
C TYR A 68 -15.00 15.13 -27.29
N LYS A 69 -13.86 15.77 -27.57
CA LYS A 69 -13.09 16.50 -26.56
C LYS A 69 -13.86 17.68 -26.01
N ALA A 70 -14.55 18.45 -26.87
CA ALA A 70 -15.38 19.57 -26.44
C ALA A 70 -16.54 19.14 -25.53
N ALA A 71 -17.18 18.00 -25.82
CA ALA A 71 -18.24 17.44 -24.98
C ALA A 71 -17.72 17.01 -23.60
N CYS A 72 -16.56 16.34 -23.54
CA CYS A 72 -15.93 15.97 -22.27
C CYS A 72 -15.49 17.19 -21.43
N ASP A 73 -14.99 18.24 -22.08
CA ASP A 73 -14.58 19.47 -21.38
C ASP A 73 -15.80 20.27 -20.89
N ALA A 74 -16.91 20.26 -21.64
CA ALA A 74 -18.18 20.84 -21.20
C ALA A 74 -18.75 20.11 -19.96
N GLU A 75 -18.77 18.78 -19.95
CA GLU A 75 -19.15 18.00 -18.77
C GLU A 75 -18.24 18.26 -17.56
N ARG A 76 -16.93 18.42 -17.80
CA ARG A 76 -15.96 18.71 -16.74
C ARG A 76 -16.18 20.10 -16.14
N SER A 77 -16.59 21.08 -16.95
CA SER A 77 -16.92 22.44 -16.52
C SER A 77 -18.30 22.59 -15.85
N ALA A 78 -19.23 21.67 -16.15
CA ALA A 78 -20.60 21.69 -15.64
C ALA A 78 -20.77 20.98 -14.28
N LYS A 79 -19.73 20.37 -13.71
CA LYS A 79 -19.80 19.79 -12.37
C LYS A 79 -19.93 20.91 -11.34
N PRO A 80 -21.02 20.98 -10.56
CA PRO A 80 -21.15 21.97 -9.51
C PRO A 80 -20.04 21.77 -8.48
N GLU A 81 -19.54 22.88 -7.93
CA GLU A 81 -18.58 22.88 -6.84
C GLU A 81 -19.17 22.07 -5.68
N ARG A 82 -18.47 21.02 -5.27
CA ARG A 82 -19.00 19.98 -4.39
C ARG A 82 -19.26 20.58 -3.01
N ASP A 83 -20.53 20.79 -2.67
CA ASP A 83 -20.94 21.32 -1.38
C ASP A 83 -20.55 20.34 -0.27
N ALA A 84 -19.47 20.65 0.46
CA ALA A 84 -18.79 19.72 1.37
C ALA A 84 -19.69 19.30 2.56
N ASP A 85 -20.71 20.12 2.87
CA ASP A 85 -21.59 19.93 4.01
C ASP A 85 -22.73 18.94 3.74
N VAL A 86 -23.10 18.68 2.47
CA VAL A 86 -24.22 17.78 2.12
C VAL A 86 -23.82 16.30 2.18
N PHE A 87 -22.52 15.99 2.12
CA PHE A 87 -22.00 14.60 2.19
C PHE A 87 -21.22 14.30 3.47
N SER A 88 -21.22 15.21 4.44
CA SER A 88 -20.66 14.94 5.76
C SER A 88 -21.62 14.06 6.57
N VAL A 89 -21.67 12.76 6.25
CA VAL A 89 -22.06 11.76 7.25
C VAL A 89 -21.06 11.92 8.38
N LYS A 90 -21.52 12.46 9.53
CA LYS A 90 -20.72 12.55 10.75
C LYS A 90 -20.38 11.13 11.20
N SER A 91 -19.29 10.58 10.66
CA SER A 91 -18.85 9.25 11.03
C SER A 91 -18.29 9.29 12.44
N CYS A 92 -18.93 8.59 13.37
CA CYS A 92 -18.42 8.43 14.72
C CYS A 92 -17.08 7.66 14.67
N THR A 93 -15.98 8.38 14.85
CA THR A 93 -14.60 7.91 14.69
C THR A 93 -14.27 6.73 15.61
N ALA A 94 -14.92 6.66 16.78
CA ALA A 94 -14.69 5.64 17.80
C ALA A 94 -15.13 4.22 17.38
N ARG A 95 -16.24 4.06 16.65
CA ARG A 95 -16.73 2.73 16.22
C ARG A 95 -15.88 2.13 15.09
N ARG A 96 -15.28 2.95 14.23
CA ARG A 96 -14.34 2.50 13.18
C ARG A 96 -13.04 1.94 13.76
N GLY A 97 -12.61 2.41 14.93
CA GLY A 97 -11.40 1.91 15.59
C GLY A 97 -11.54 0.49 16.11
N LEU A 98 -12.64 0.19 16.81
CA LEU A 98 -12.91 -1.15 17.35
C LEU A 98 -13.14 -2.19 16.24
N SER A 99 -13.79 -1.81 15.13
CA SER A 99 -14.00 -2.73 14.01
C SER A 99 -12.69 -3.14 13.34
N ARG A 100 -11.70 -2.25 13.26
CA ARG A 100 -10.37 -2.55 12.69
C ARG A 100 -9.56 -3.48 13.59
N LEU A 101 -9.59 -3.25 14.90
CA LEU A 101 -8.93 -4.13 15.88
C LEU A 101 -9.55 -5.53 15.87
N GLY A 102 -10.89 -5.63 15.78
CA GLY A 102 -11.57 -6.91 15.57
C GLY A 102 -11.12 -7.57 14.27
N ALA A 103 -11.06 -6.82 13.17
CA ALA A 103 -10.69 -7.34 11.85
C ALA A 103 -9.28 -7.92 11.82
N MET A 104 -8.32 -7.33 12.55
CA MET A 104 -6.97 -7.88 12.69
C MET A 104 -7.02 -9.33 13.19
N LEU A 105 -7.92 -9.66 14.12
CA LEU A 105 -7.97 -11.00 14.72
C LEU A 105 -8.95 -11.96 14.03
N THR A 106 -9.88 -11.44 13.23
CA THR A 106 -10.96 -12.25 12.63
C THR A 106 -10.86 -12.39 11.11
N ILE A 107 -10.17 -11.50 10.40
CA ILE A 107 -10.13 -11.47 8.93
C ILE A 107 -8.69 -11.61 8.43
N TYR A 108 -8.49 -12.59 7.55
CA TYR A 108 -7.17 -12.94 6.98
C TYR A 108 -7.24 -12.89 5.45
N PRO A 109 -7.07 -11.71 4.82
CA PRO A 109 -7.16 -11.55 3.37
C PRO A 109 -5.88 -12.04 2.69
N TYR A 110 -5.66 -13.36 2.71
CA TYR A 110 -4.45 -13.99 2.17
C TYR A 110 -4.26 -13.83 0.65
N ARG A 111 -5.28 -13.34 -0.07
CA ARG A 111 -5.18 -12.97 -1.50
C ARG A 111 -4.83 -11.50 -1.73
N ASP A 112 -4.86 -10.66 -0.70
CA ASP A 112 -4.42 -9.26 -0.81
C ASP A 112 -2.89 -9.19 -0.62
N MET A 113 -2.19 -8.76 -1.67
CA MET A 113 -0.74 -8.56 -1.62
C MET A 113 -0.34 -7.50 -0.61
N GLY A 114 -1.19 -6.48 -0.41
CA GLY A 114 -1.03 -5.45 0.61
C GLY A 114 -0.89 -6.06 2.01
N TRP A 115 -1.77 -7.03 2.31
CA TRP A 115 -1.80 -7.71 3.59
C TRP A 115 -0.63 -8.68 3.74
N LEU A 116 -0.36 -9.47 2.70
CA LEU A 116 0.76 -10.40 2.71
C LEU A 116 2.10 -9.70 2.93
N ALA A 117 2.36 -8.55 2.29
CA ALA A 117 3.60 -7.82 2.52
C ALA A 117 3.68 -7.24 3.93
N THR A 118 2.54 -6.91 4.54
CA THR A 118 2.47 -6.47 5.94
C THR A 118 2.85 -7.59 6.90
N MET A 119 2.36 -8.81 6.65
CA MET A 119 2.74 -9.99 7.44
C MET A 119 4.22 -10.34 7.28
N ALA A 120 4.75 -10.30 6.05
CA ALA A 120 6.18 -10.49 5.80
C ALA A 120 7.04 -9.43 6.51
N PHE A 121 6.58 -8.17 6.53
CA PHE A 121 7.25 -7.10 7.26
C PHE A 121 7.25 -7.35 8.78
N MET A 122 6.14 -7.81 9.33
CA MET A 122 6.02 -8.12 10.75
C MET A 122 6.95 -9.28 11.15
N MET A 123 7.03 -10.34 10.34
CA MET A 123 7.97 -11.45 10.56
C MET A 123 9.44 -11.01 10.46
N SER A 124 9.75 -10.08 9.55
CA SER A 124 11.06 -9.42 9.48
C SER A 124 11.37 -8.66 10.77
N ALA A 125 10.44 -7.84 11.26
CA ALA A 125 10.61 -7.05 12.47
C ALA A 125 10.74 -7.91 13.75
N ILE A 126 10.01 -9.02 13.85
CA ILE A 126 10.19 -10.01 14.92
C ILE A 126 11.61 -10.58 14.87
N SER A 127 12.08 -10.96 13.69
CA SER A 127 13.43 -11.49 13.51
C SER A 127 14.51 -10.49 13.93
N PHE A 128 14.38 -9.21 13.56
CA PHE A 128 15.30 -8.16 14.00
C PHE A 128 15.22 -7.85 15.50
N SER A 129 14.03 -7.92 16.10
CA SER A 129 13.87 -7.76 17.54
C SER A 129 14.58 -8.88 18.31
N LEU A 130 14.40 -10.13 17.87
CA LEU A 130 15.11 -11.29 18.42
C LEU A 130 16.63 -11.18 18.22
N ASN A 131 17.08 -10.73 17.05
CA ASN A 131 18.49 -10.48 16.78
C ASN A 131 19.10 -9.48 17.79
N GLY A 132 18.42 -8.36 18.03
CA GLY A 132 18.83 -7.37 19.04
C GLY A 132 18.88 -7.97 20.46
N ILE A 133 17.87 -8.75 20.84
CA ILE A 133 17.82 -9.43 22.15
C ILE A 133 19.02 -10.39 22.29
N PHE A 134 19.25 -11.28 21.32
CA PHE A 134 20.34 -12.25 21.38
C PHE A 134 21.72 -11.58 21.38
N SER A 135 21.84 -10.44 20.72
CA SER A 135 23.06 -9.64 20.71
C SER A 135 23.30 -8.89 22.02
N LEU A 136 22.24 -8.53 22.77
CA LEU A 136 22.35 -7.67 23.95
C LEU A 136 22.38 -8.43 25.28
N VAL A 137 21.57 -9.48 25.41
CA VAL A 137 21.25 -10.08 26.72
C VAL A 137 22.48 -10.61 27.47
N HIS A 138 23.41 -11.28 26.77
CA HIS A 138 24.65 -11.79 27.35
C HIS A 138 25.64 -10.69 27.76
N LEU A 139 25.56 -9.51 27.13
CA LEU A 139 26.39 -8.35 27.48
C LEU A 139 25.90 -7.67 28.77
N LEU A 140 24.61 -7.83 29.11
CA LEU A 140 24.02 -7.30 30.33
C LEU A 140 24.25 -8.22 31.53
N ASP A 141 24.10 -9.53 31.33
CA ASP A 141 24.43 -10.56 32.33
C ASP A 141 25.04 -11.78 31.62
N PRO A 142 26.31 -12.12 31.89
CA PRO A 142 26.96 -13.31 31.33
C PRO A 142 26.23 -14.62 31.61
N LYS A 143 25.39 -14.69 32.66
CA LYS A 143 24.58 -15.89 32.97
C LYS A 143 23.45 -16.13 31.98
N LEU A 144 23.07 -15.12 31.22
CA LEU A 144 22.03 -15.21 30.20
C LEU A 144 22.58 -15.61 28.82
N ASP A 145 23.89 -15.93 28.74
CA ASP A 145 24.47 -16.54 27.55
C ASP A 145 23.94 -17.98 27.35
N PHE A 146 23.82 -18.41 26.10
CA PHE A 146 23.25 -19.69 25.76
C PHE A 146 23.96 -20.35 24.57
N SER A 147 23.95 -21.69 24.56
CA SER A 147 24.57 -22.45 23.49
C SER A 147 23.92 -22.16 22.14
N GLY A 148 24.73 -21.81 21.13
CA GLY A 148 24.26 -21.47 19.79
C GLY A 148 23.82 -20.02 19.61
N ARG A 149 24.10 -19.13 20.56
CA ARG A 149 23.79 -17.68 20.46
C ARG A 149 24.30 -17.04 19.18
N ASP A 150 25.56 -17.28 18.81
CA ASP A 150 26.15 -16.67 17.61
C ASP A 150 25.40 -17.13 16.35
N THR A 151 25.07 -18.42 16.23
CA THR A 151 24.23 -18.94 15.16
C THR A 151 22.84 -18.30 15.17
N ALA A 152 22.21 -18.15 16.34
CA ALA A 152 20.90 -17.53 16.47
C ALA A 152 20.91 -16.06 16.03
N THR A 153 21.94 -15.29 16.39
CA THR A 153 22.11 -13.89 15.94
C THR A 153 22.23 -13.81 14.42
N GLN A 154 23.02 -14.68 13.81
CA GLN A 154 23.20 -14.70 12.35
C GLN A 154 21.92 -15.11 11.61
N VAL A 155 21.26 -16.18 12.05
CA VAL A 155 20.03 -16.67 11.43
C VAL A 155 18.92 -15.61 11.51
N THR A 156 18.74 -14.98 12.67
CA THR A 156 17.72 -13.95 12.85
C THR A 156 18.01 -12.70 12.02
N PHE A 157 19.27 -12.31 11.85
CA PHE A 157 19.63 -11.17 10.99
C PHE A 157 19.40 -11.45 9.50
N VAL A 158 19.81 -12.62 9.02
CA VAL A 158 19.61 -13.04 7.61
C VAL A 158 18.15 -13.23 7.29
N LEU A 159 17.41 -13.92 8.17
CA LEU A 159 15.97 -14.14 8.02
C LEU A 159 15.22 -12.80 8.03
N GLY A 160 15.53 -11.93 8.99
CA GLY A 160 14.96 -10.59 9.09
C GLY A 160 15.20 -9.77 7.82
N SER A 161 16.44 -9.74 7.32
CA SER A 161 16.81 -9.01 6.10
C SER A 161 16.15 -9.58 4.84
N SER A 162 16.04 -10.91 4.74
CA SER A 162 15.40 -11.56 3.58
C SER A 162 13.89 -11.29 3.55
N LEU A 163 13.23 -11.39 4.71
CA LEU A 163 11.80 -11.09 4.85
C LEU A 163 11.51 -9.59 4.62
N LEU A 164 12.43 -8.71 5.00
CA LEU A 164 12.31 -7.28 4.73
C LEU A 164 12.30 -7.00 3.23
N THR A 165 13.25 -7.58 2.51
CA THR A 165 13.36 -7.46 1.05
C THR A 165 12.13 -8.05 0.35
N LEU A 166 11.68 -9.22 0.81
CA LEU A 166 10.46 -9.85 0.32
C LEU A 166 9.23 -8.94 0.54
N SER A 167 9.10 -8.36 1.73
CA SER A 167 8.02 -7.40 2.03
C SER A 167 8.08 -6.18 1.11
N ALA A 168 9.25 -5.62 0.84
CA ALA A 168 9.39 -4.46 -0.04
C ALA A 168 9.00 -4.80 -1.49
N TRP A 169 9.42 -5.98 -1.98
CA TRP A 169 9.00 -6.51 -3.27
C TRP A 169 7.48 -6.65 -3.38
N MET A 170 6.88 -7.31 -2.39
CA MET A 170 5.43 -7.51 -2.32
C MET A 170 4.68 -6.18 -2.17
N GLY A 171 5.25 -5.19 -1.48
CA GLY A 171 4.67 -3.87 -1.37
C GLY A 171 4.62 -3.10 -2.69
N LEU A 172 5.64 -3.25 -3.55
CA LEU A 172 5.60 -2.73 -4.91
C LEU A 172 4.59 -3.48 -5.78
N LEU A 173 4.43 -4.80 -5.59
CA LEU A 173 3.36 -5.54 -6.27
C LEU A 173 1.97 -5.12 -5.81
N ALA A 174 1.79 -4.85 -4.52
CA ALA A 174 0.55 -4.29 -3.98
C ALA A 174 0.28 -2.90 -4.59
N ALA A 175 1.33 -2.07 -4.71
CA ALA A 175 1.25 -0.73 -5.29
C ALA A 175 0.66 -0.72 -6.70
N ILE A 176 1.19 -1.59 -7.56
CA ILE A 176 0.77 -1.61 -8.96
C ILE A 176 -0.63 -2.20 -9.14
N ASN A 177 -1.17 -2.90 -8.14
CA ASN A 177 -2.47 -3.58 -8.18
C ASN A 177 -3.55 -2.87 -7.36
N VAL A 178 -3.23 -1.75 -6.72
CA VAL A 178 -4.07 -1.11 -5.69
C VAL A 178 -5.44 -0.64 -6.21
N ASP A 179 -5.51 -0.20 -7.47
CA ASP A 179 -6.72 0.37 -8.11
C ASP A 179 -7.08 -0.38 -9.41
N ARG A 180 -6.72 -1.66 -9.52
CA ARG A 180 -6.96 -2.44 -10.75
C ARG A 180 -8.27 -3.21 -10.76
N ALA A 181 -8.88 -3.45 -9.61
CA ALA A 181 -10.08 -4.26 -9.58
C ALA A 181 -11.30 -3.50 -10.09
N THR A 182 -12.20 -4.22 -10.75
CA THR A 182 -13.47 -3.66 -11.19
C THR A 182 -14.34 -3.27 -10.00
N LEU A 183 -14.78 -2.01 -10.00
CA LEU A 183 -15.79 -1.51 -9.09
C LEU A 183 -17.17 -1.95 -9.62
N ASP A 184 -17.98 -2.54 -8.75
CA ASP A 184 -19.38 -2.81 -9.04
C ASP A 184 -20.17 -1.52 -8.78
N PRO A 185 -20.70 -0.84 -9.81
CA PRO A 185 -21.38 0.44 -9.65
C PRO A 185 -22.67 0.36 -8.81
N LYS A 186 -23.19 -0.86 -8.56
CA LYS A 186 -24.39 -1.08 -7.73
C LYS A 186 -24.06 -1.29 -6.27
N LYS A 187 -22.82 -1.67 -5.95
CA LYS A 187 -22.41 -2.11 -4.60
C LYS A 187 -21.30 -1.26 -4.01
N ASP A 188 -20.39 -0.79 -4.84
CA ASP A 188 -19.18 -0.12 -4.39
C ASP A 188 -19.31 1.38 -4.54
N ALA A 189 -18.77 2.11 -3.57
CA ALA A 189 -18.57 3.54 -3.71
C ALA A 189 -17.64 3.82 -4.90
N PRO A 190 -17.80 4.96 -5.61
CA PRO A 190 -16.93 5.33 -6.73
C PRO A 190 -15.45 5.44 -6.36
N ASP A 191 -15.13 5.61 -5.07
CA ASP A 191 -13.79 5.68 -4.49
C ASP A 191 -13.47 4.49 -3.56
N ALA A 192 -14.20 3.38 -3.70
CA ALA A 192 -13.99 2.19 -2.89
C ALA A 192 -12.60 1.60 -3.17
N TYR A 193 -11.88 1.29 -2.10
CA TYR A 193 -10.63 0.55 -2.20
C TYR A 193 -10.93 -0.90 -2.59
N LYS A 194 -10.52 -1.29 -3.79
CA LYS A 194 -10.50 -2.68 -4.25
C LYS A 194 -9.18 -2.96 -4.98
N PRO A 195 -8.20 -3.58 -4.28
CA PRO A 195 -7.00 -4.04 -4.95
C PRO A 195 -7.33 -5.25 -5.84
N ALA A 196 -6.64 -5.39 -6.97
CA ALA A 196 -6.65 -6.65 -7.70
C ALA A 196 -6.06 -7.73 -6.77
N LEU A 197 -6.81 -8.81 -6.57
CA LEU A 197 -6.42 -9.89 -5.67
C LEU A 197 -5.48 -10.85 -6.40
N LEU A 198 -4.57 -11.49 -5.65
CA LEU A 198 -3.66 -12.48 -6.20
C LEU A 198 -4.44 -13.60 -6.88
N GLY A 199 -4.10 -13.87 -8.15
CA GLY A 199 -4.77 -14.87 -8.99
C GLY A 199 -6.14 -14.45 -9.53
N SER A 200 -6.51 -13.17 -9.45
CA SER A 200 -7.62 -12.63 -10.23
C SER A 200 -7.18 -12.26 -11.65
N ASP A 201 -8.11 -12.18 -12.60
CA ASP A 201 -7.82 -11.80 -13.99
C ASP A 201 -7.30 -10.37 -14.12
N GLU A 202 -7.58 -9.53 -13.12
CA GLU A 202 -7.17 -8.13 -13.03
C GLU A 202 -5.74 -7.96 -12.49
N TRP A 203 -5.14 -9.04 -11.97
CA TRP A 203 -3.81 -9.03 -11.37
C TRP A 203 -2.72 -8.79 -12.41
N ALA A 204 -1.93 -7.74 -12.21
CA ALA A 204 -0.77 -7.45 -13.02
C ALA A 204 0.53 -7.69 -12.25
N TRP A 205 1.45 -8.45 -12.85
CA TRP A 205 2.80 -8.63 -12.31
C TRP A 205 3.74 -7.49 -12.67
N VAL A 206 3.51 -6.85 -13.81
CA VAL A 206 4.33 -5.76 -14.35
C VAL A 206 3.39 -4.72 -14.95
N PRO A 207 3.53 -3.42 -14.60
CA PRO A 207 2.74 -2.37 -15.22
C PRO A 207 3.16 -2.12 -16.67
N SER A 208 2.27 -1.56 -17.48
CA SER A 208 2.66 -1.07 -18.81
C SER A 208 3.64 0.10 -18.70
N TRP A 209 4.47 0.33 -19.72
CA TRP A 209 5.47 1.41 -19.68
C TRP A 209 4.83 2.80 -19.48
N SER A 210 3.73 3.10 -20.18
CA SER A 210 3.00 4.36 -20.01
C SER A 210 2.43 4.50 -18.60
N GLU A 211 1.89 3.43 -18.03
CA GLU A 211 1.37 3.47 -16.67
C GLU A 211 2.50 3.65 -15.63
N PHE A 212 3.65 3.03 -15.87
CA PHE A 212 4.84 3.24 -15.06
C PHE A 212 5.30 4.70 -15.11
N THR A 213 5.44 5.30 -16.28
CA THR A 213 5.95 6.67 -16.42
C THR A 213 4.95 7.73 -15.96
N ASP A 214 3.66 7.50 -16.17
CA ASP A 214 2.64 8.54 -16.01
C ASP A 214 1.93 8.46 -14.65
N VAL A 215 1.88 7.28 -14.03
CA VAL A 215 1.16 7.05 -12.76
C VAL A 215 2.13 6.71 -11.63
N PHE A 216 2.96 5.68 -11.80
CA PHE A 216 3.76 5.16 -10.70
C PHE A 216 5.02 5.98 -10.43
N TRP A 217 5.82 6.28 -11.46
CA TRP A 217 7.07 7.03 -11.30
C TRP A 217 6.88 8.44 -10.73
N PRO A 218 5.83 9.21 -11.06
CA PRO A 218 5.58 10.51 -10.44
C PRO A 218 5.17 10.42 -8.97
N SER A 219 4.61 9.28 -8.54
CA SER A 219 4.14 9.07 -7.16
C SER A 219 5.33 8.98 -6.17
N PRO A 220 5.44 9.90 -5.19
CA PRO A 220 6.52 9.83 -4.22
C PRO A 220 6.40 8.61 -3.31
N ALA A 221 5.18 8.08 -3.09
CA ALA A 221 4.95 6.84 -2.33
C ALA A 221 5.57 5.64 -3.05
N PHE A 222 5.41 5.57 -4.37
CA PHE A 222 6.00 4.50 -5.18
C PHE A 222 7.53 4.59 -5.19
N ARG A 223 8.10 5.80 -5.30
CA ARG A 223 9.56 6.02 -5.16
C ARG A 223 10.07 5.60 -3.79
N ALA A 224 9.34 5.90 -2.72
CA ALA A 224 9.67 5.42 -1.38
C ALA A 224 9.66 3.88 -1.32
N GLY A 225 8.71 3.22 -1.99
CA GLY A 225 8.70 1.75 -2.14
C GLY A 225 9.95 1.20 -2.85
N ILE A 226 10.40 1.85 -3.92
CA ILE A 226 11.65 1.47 -4.63
C ILE A 226 12.85 1.64 -3.70
N LEU A 227 12.96 2.76 -2.99
CA LEU A 227 14.04 3.00 -2.04
C LEU A 227 14.07 1.94 -0.92
N GLN A 228 12.90 1.51 -0.42
CA GLN A 228 12.81 0.42 0.56
C GLN A 228 13.24 -0.92 -0.01
N LEU A 229 12.90 -1.20 -1.27
CA LEU A 229 13.36 -2.41 -1.93
C LEU A 229 14.89 -2.42 -2.09
N LEU A 230 15.47 -1.30 -2.52
CA LEU A 230 16.92 -1.15 -2.59
C LEU A 230 17.55 -1.31 -1.20
N ALA A 231 16.96 -0.67 -0.18
CA ALA A 231 17.42 -0.78 1.19
C ALA A 231 17.46 -2.23 1.70
N GLY A 232 16.34 -2.95 1.55
CA GLY A 232 16.26 -4.36 1.90
C GLY A 232 17.31 -5.18 1.17
N SER A 233 17.47 -4.98 -0.15
CA SER A 233 18.44 -5.71 -0.96
C SER A 233 19.88 -5.52 -0.45
N PHE A 234 20.27 -4.28 -0.15
CA PHE A 234 21.59 -3.99 0.42
C PHE A 234 21.79 -4.59 1.82
N PHE A 235 20.75 -4.60 2.66
CA PHE A 235 20.82 -5.30 3.95
C PHE A 235 20.92 -6.82 3.78
N THR A 236 20.21 -7.41 2.83
CA THR A 236 20.34 -8.85 2.54
C THR A 236 21.76 -9.18 2.09
N ILE A 237 22.37 -8.34 1.24
CA ILE A 237 23.79 -8.49 0.84
C ILE A 237 24.71 -8.45 2.07
N ALA A 238 24.55 -7.44 2.94
CA ALA A 238 25.35 -7.34 4.16
C ALA A 238 25.17 -8.56 5.08
N ALA A 239 23.92 -9.00 5.26
CA ALA A 239 23.58 -10.11 6.14
C ALA A 239 24.15 -11.44 5.65
N VAL A 240 24.05 -11.71 4.35
CA VAL A 240 24.63 -12.92 3.74
C VAL A 240 26.16 -12.85 3.77
N GLY A 241 26.74 -11.69 3.47
CA GLY A 241 28.20 -11.49 3.50
C GLY A 241 28.80 -11.63 4.91
N ALA A 242 28.01 -11.40 5.96
CA ALA A 242 28.42 -11.57 7.35
C ALA A 242 28.33 -13.03 7.85
N LEU A 243 27.79 -13.96 7.07
CA LEU A 243 27.71 -15.37 7.46
C LEU A 243 29.11 -16.02 7.46
N PRO A 244 29.47 -16.77 8.52
CA PRO A 244 30.71 -17.53 8.56
C PRO A 244 30.82 -18.50 7.39
N GLY A 245 31.96 -18.47 6.70
CA GLY A 245 32.23 -19.37 5.57
C GLY A 245 31.70 -18.90 4.21
N VAL A 246 30.96 -17.78 4.14
CA VAL A 246 30.52 -17.21 2.85
C VAL A 246 31.60 -16.31 2.24
N LEU A 247 32.16 -15.39 3.02
CA LEU A 247 33.24 -14.50 2.60
C LEU A 247 34.44 -14.59 3.54
N ASP A 248 35.64 -14.47 2.97
CA ASP A 248 36.85 -14.28 3.76
C ASP A 248 36.95 -12.81 4.21
N LEU A 249 36.51 -12.56 5.44
CA LEU A 249 36.54 -11.25 6.06
C LEU A 249 37.87 -10.93 6.77
N THR A 250 38.89 -11.80 6.65
CA THR A 250 40.21 -11.56 7.24
C THR A 250 40.99 -10.48 6.50
N HIS A 251 40.70 -10.29 5.21
CA HIS A 251 41.28 -9.20 4.44
C HIS A 251 40.82 -7.84 5.02
N PRO A 252 41.73 -6.87 5.26
CA PRO A 252 41.45 -5.66 6.03
C PRO A 252 40.28 -4.81 5.50
N ASN A 253 40.01 -4.89 4.19
CA ASN A 253 38.94 -4.14 3.53
C ASN A 253 37.65 -4.95 3.27
N ALA A 254 37.65 -6.27 3.48
CA ALA A 254 36.52 -7.11 3.09
C ALA A 254 35.27 -6.84 3.93
N SER A 255 35.41 -6.67 5.25
CA SER A 255 34.30 -6.33 6.14
C SER A 255 33.68 -4.96 5.83
N ILE A 256 34.50 -3.99 5.42
CA ILE A 256 34.03 -2.67 5.01
C ILE A 256 33.25 -2.78 3.69
N LEU A 257 33.79 -3.47 2.71
CA LEU A 257 33.21 -3.54 1.37
C LEU A 257 31.92 -4.37 1.32
N PHE A 258 31.87 -5.50 2.03
CA PHE A 258 30.76 -6.46 1.89
C PHE A 258 29.72 -6.41 3.00
N VAL A 259 30.07 -5.85 4.17
CA VAL A 259 29.13 -5.77 5.31
C VAL A 259 28.77 -4.31 5.59
N SER A 260 29.76 -3.49 5.91
CA SER A 260 29.51 -2.13 6.41
C SER A 260 28.97 -1.18 5.32
N SER A 261 29.55 -1.22 4.11
CA SER A 261 29.14 -0.31 3.01
C SER A 261 27.72 -0.62 2.52
N PRO A 262 27.33 -1.89 2.25
CA PRO A 262 25.96 -2.22 1.92
C PRO A 262 24.99 -1.83 3.05
N GLN A 263 25.36 -2.05 4.31
CA GLN A 263 24.52 -1.65 5.44
C GLN A 263 24.30 -0.13 5.51
N LEU A 264 25.34 0.69 5.28
CA LEU A 264 25.19 2.15 5.22
C LEU A 264 24.33 2.62 4.05
N ILE A 265 24.56 2.07 2.86
CA ILE A 265 23.77 2.41 1.67
C ILE A 265 22.31 2.03 1.89
N GLY A 266 22.08 0.81 2.39
CA GLY A 266 20.74 0.31 2.70
C GLY A 266 20.03 1.16 3.75
N GLY A 267 20.70 1.47 4.86
CA GLY A 267 20.17 2.34 5.92
C GLY A 267 19.84 3.74 5.41
N SER A 268 20.67 4.30 4.53
CA SER A 268 20.45 5.63 3.95
C SER A 268 19.20 5.66 3.07
N PHE A 269 19.05 4.68 2.16
CA PHE A 269 17.83 4.57 1.35
C PHE A 269 16.58 4.40 2.21
N PHE A 270 16.69 3.61 3.29
CA PHE A 270 15.56 3.36 4.15
C PHE A 270 15.13 4.61 4.94
N VAL A 271 16.08 5.37 5.45
CA VAL A 271 15.83 6.65 6.12
C VAL A 271 15.18 7.64 5.15
N ILE A 272 15.70 7.78 3.93
CA ILE A 272 15.10 8.65 2.91
C ILE A 272 13.67 8.22 2.59
N ALA A 273 13.42 6.91 2.45
CA ALA A 273 12.08 6.40 2.23
C ALA A 273 11.13 6.69 3.41
N GLY A 274 11.59 6.52 4.64
CA GLY A 274 10.82 6.84 5.85
C GLY A 274 10.46 8.32 5.93
N LEU A 275 11.42 9.21 5.64
CA LEU A 275 11.18 10.65 5.58
C LEU A 275 10.13 11.01 4.51
N LEU A 276 10.26 10.48 3.29
CA LEU A 276 9.27 10.68 2.23
C LEU A 276 7.86 10.27 2.69
N MET A 277 7.72 9.14 3.38
CA MET A 277 6.42 8.67 3.87
C MET A 277 5.83 9.56 4.97
N ILE A 278 6.65 10.10 5.87
CA ILE A 278 6.20 11.06 6.87
C ILE A 278 5.72 12.35 6.19
N PHE A 279 6.49 12.87 5.23
CA PHE A 279 6.11 14.05 4.46
C PHE A 279 4.79 13.85 3.71
N LEU A 280 4.55 12.67 3.14
CA LEU A 280 3.29 12.34 2.45
C LEU A 280 2.10 12.19 3.38
N SER A 281 2.32 11.82 4.64
CA SER A 281 1.23 11.60 5.60
C SER A 281 0.66 12.91 6.14
N GLN A 282 1.44 13.99 6.16
CA GLN A 282 1.06 15.27 6.78
C GLN A 282 0.75 16.38 5.76
N ASN A 283 -0.20 17.26 6.10
CA ASN A 283 -0.60 18.37 5.23
C ASN A 283 0.39 19.53 5.25
N LYS A 284 1.01 19.77 6.41
CA LYS A 284 2.02 20.81 6.62
C LYS A 284 3.29 20.13 7.11
N TRP A 285 4.40 20.34 6.41
CA TRP A 285 5.66 19.65 6.68
C TRP A 285 6.20 19.85 8.10
N TYR A 286 5.83 20.95 8.75
CA TYR A 286 6.30 21.35 10.08
C TYR A 286 5.31 21.02 11.22
N ILE A 287 4.13 20.45 10.92
CA ILE A 287 3.13 20.10 11.93
C ILE A 287 2.94 18.59 11.94
N PRO A 288 3.52 17.86 12.91
CA PRO A 288 3.40 16.41 12.96
C PRO A 288 1.97 15.99 13.30
N LEU A 289 1.44 15.02 12.55
CA LEU A 289 0.12 14.41 12.80
C LEU A 289 0.25 13.24 13.79
N ILE A 290 0.65 13.52 15.03
CA ILE A 290 0.99 12.48 16.01
C ILE A 290 -0.14 11.50 16.35
N LEU A 291 -1.40 11.83 16.08
CA LEU A 291 -2.54 10.93 16.30
C LEU A 291 -2.94 10.14 15.05
N ASP A 292 -2.36 10.46 13.90
CA ASP A 292 -2.65 9.77 12.64
C ASP A 292 -1.86 8.46 12.55
N ALA A 293 -2.56 7.38 12.19
CA ALA A 293 -1.96 6.05 12.11
C ALA A 293 -0.89 5.97 11.01
N SER A 294 -1.10 6.60 9.86
CA SER A 294 -0.12 6.61 8.76
C SER A 294 1.14 7.40 9.14
N TRP A 295 0.98 8.52 9.85
CA TRP A 295 2.10 9.28 10.38
C TRP A 295 2.88 8.49 11.44
N GLN A 296 2.19 7.86 12.40
CA GLN A 296 2.84 7.01 13.42
C GLN A 296 3.56 5.82 12.80
N ASN A 297 2.96 5.18 11.79
CA ASN A 297 3.62 4.14 11.01
C ASN A 297 4.90 4.67 10.35
N GLY A 298 4.85 5.83 9.68
CA GLY A 298 6.02 6.46 9.07
C GLY A 298 7.11 6.78 10.10
N PHE A 299 6.73 7.35 11.24
CA PHE A 299 7.63 7.69 12.34
C PHE A 299 8.37 6.48 12.90
N TRP A 300 7.65 5.41 13.27
CA TRP A 300 8.29 4.21 13.84
C TRP A 300 9.15 3.46 12.83
N ASN A 301 8.79 3.50 11.54
CA ASN A 301 9.66 3.04 10.48
C ASN A 301 10.94 3.88 10.36
N LEU A 302 10.86 5.20 10.52
CA LEU A 302 12.03 6.06 10.53
C LEU A 302 12.93 5.78 11.75
N VAL A 303 12.36 5.52 12.94
CA VAL A 303 13.12 5.08 14.12
C VAL A 303 13.87 3.78 13.82
N GLY A 304 13.16 2.79 13.24
CA GLY A 304 13.74 1.52 12.84
C GLY A 304 14.89 1.67 11.84
N ALA A 305 14.66 2.44 10.78
CA ALA A 305 15.64 2.71 9.73
C ALA A 305 16.86 3.49 10.24
N SER A 306 16.64 4.48 11.10
CA SER A 306 17.72 5.29 11.68
C SER A 306 18.61 4.45 12.59
N GLY A 307 18.04 3.49 13.33
CA GLY A 307 18.82 2.54 14.11
C GLY A 307 19.74 1.69 13.25
N PHE A 308 19.27 1.11 12.14
CA PHE A 308 20.12 0.34 11.24
C PHE A 308 21.19 1.17 10.55
N LEU A 309 20.88 2.41 10.18
CA LEU A 309 21.88 3.34 9.66
C LEU A 309 22.96 3.62 10.72
N ALA A 310 22.55 3.86 11.97
CA ALA A 310 23.48 4.06 13.09
C ALA A 310 24.33 2.81 13.36
N VAL A 311 23.79 1.59 13.24
CA VAL A 311 24.59 0.36 13.33
C VAL A 311 25.71 0.38 12.28
N GLY A 312 25.41 0.76 11.03
CA GLY A 312 26.42 0.88 9.97
C GLY A 312 27.51 1.90 10.32
N VAL A 313 27.14 3.06 10.87
CA VAL A 313 28.09 4.11 11.27
C VAL A 313 28.95 3.65 12.45
N VAL A 314 28.35 3.11 13.51
CA VAL A 314 29.07 2.63 14.69
C VAL A 314 29.98 1.46 14.35
N THR A 315 29.56 0.58 13.44
CA THR A 315 30.42 -0.52 12.96
C THR A 315 31.69 -0.01 12.30
N LEU A 316 31.64 1.12 11.60
CA LEU A 316 32.82 1.73 11.00
C LEU A 316 33.71 2.47 12.01
N LEU A 317 33.11 3.24 12.92
CA LEU A 317 33.85 4.16 13.80
C LEU A 317 34.28 3.51 15.12
N HIS A 318 33.45 2.62 15.66
CA HIS A 318 33.56 2.06 17.01
C HIS A 318 33.19 0.56 17.02
N LYS A 319 33.80 -0.25 16.14
CA LYS A 319 33.49 -1.68 15.97
C LYS A 319 33.53 -2.55 17.24
N ASN A 320 34.19 -2.08 18.30
CA ASN A 320 34.30 -2.79 19.59
C ASN A 320 33.19 -2.43 20.58
N ASP A 321 32.32 -1.47 20.26
CA ASP A 321 31.24 -1.04 21.14
C ASP A 321 30.01 -1.95 20.99
N ALA A 322 30.17 -3.19 21.48
CA ALA A 322 29.18 -4.25 21.32
C ALA A 322 27.82 -3.90 21.97
N VAL A 323 27.83 -3.20 23.10
CA VAL A 323 26.60 -2.80 23.81
C VAL A 323 25.82 -1.79 22.96
N THR A 324 26.49 -0.78 22.41
CA THR A 324 25.86 0.21 21.53
C THR A 324 25.30 -0.45 20.27
N LEU A 325 26.06 -1.32 19.61
CA LEU A 325 25.62 -2.04 18.42
C LEU A 325 24.38 -2.91 18.70
N ALA A 326 24.42 -3.71 19.77
CA ALA A 326 23.30 -4.55 20.18
C ALA A 326 22.05 -3.73 20.57
N SER A 327 22.23 -2.62 21.26
CA SER A 327 21.13 -1.71 21.64
C SER A 327 20.48 -1.07 20.42
N LEU A 328 21.28 -0.65 19.43
CA LEU A 328 20.78 -0.08 18.17
C LEU A 328 20.02 -1.12 17.34
N LEU A 329 20.50 -2.36 17.28
CA LEU A 329 19.78 -3.47 16.62
C LEU A 329 18.43 -3.73 17.29
N LEU A 330 18.40 -3.73 18.63
CA LEU A 330 17.16 -3.90 19.38
C LEU A 330 16.18 -2.73 19.14
N MET A 331 16.66 -1.49 19.20
CA MET A 331 15.86 -0.30 18.88
C MET A 331 15.29 -0.39 17.45
N SER A 332 16.11 -0.84 16.50
CA SER A 332 15.70 -0.99 15.10
C SER A 332 14.58 -2.01 14.94
N GLY A 333 14.74 -3.18 15.56
CA GLY A 333 13.75 -4.25 15.58
C GLY A 333 12.43 -3.81 16.21
N LEU A 334 12.47 -3.19 17.39
CA LEU A 334 11.28 -2.72 18.09
C LEU A 334 10.56 -1.60 17.32
N GLY A 335 11.30 -0.66 16.73
CA GLY A 335 10.73 0.40 15.90
C GLY A 335 9.97 -0.18 14.71
N PHE A 336 10.56 -1.12 13.97
CA PHE A 336 9.87 -1.81 12.88
C PHE A 336 8.72 -2.68 13.37
N LEU A 337 8.81 -3.28 14.56
CA LEU A 337 7.74 -4.10 15.10
C LEU A 337 6.49 -3.26 15.38
N ILE A 338 6.66 -2.13 16.07
CA ILE A 338 5.58 -1.17 16.30
C ILE A 338 5.00 -0.68 14.97
N ALA A 339 5.87 -0.29 14.04
CA ALA A 339 5.44 0.17 12.72
C ALA A 339 4.63 -0.89 11.96
N SER A 340 5.04 -2.16 12.02
CA SER A 340 4.37 -3.29 11.36
C SER A 340 2.99 -3.58 11.95
N VAL A 341 2.82 -3.44 13.26
CA VAL A 341 1.52 -3.60 13.93
C VAL A 341 0.57 -2.48 13.52
N ILE A 342 1.06 -1.23 13.48
CA ILE A 342 0.27 -0.09 12.99
C ILE A 342 -0.05 -0.28 11.51
N GLN A 343 0.87 -0.81 10.71
CA GLN A 343 0.63 -1.13 9.30
C GLN A 343 -0.52 -2.12 9.13
N TRP A 344 -0.54 -3.15 9.96
CA TRP A 344 -1.61 -4.15 9.99
C TRP A 344 -2.94 -3.51 10.38
N TYR A 345 -2.94 -2.63 11.38
CA TYR A 345 -4.11 -1.84 11.73
C TYR A 345 -4.59 -0.94 10.58
N ILE A 346 -3.67 -0.33 9.81
CA ILE A 346 -3.98 0.51 8.62
C ILE A 346 -4.74 -0.30 7.57
N ILE A 347 -4.18 -1.43 7.14
CA ILE A 347 -4.79 -2.20 6.05
C ILE A 347 -6.13 -2.82 6.42
N MET A 348 -6.38 -3.06 7.71
CA MET A 348 -7.68 -3.56 8.19
C MET A 348 -8.82 -2.54 8.10
N GLU A 349 -8.55 -1.28 7.76
CA GLU A 349 -9.59 -0.30 7.43
C GLU A 349 -10.48 -0.77 6.27
N TYR A 350 -9.91 -1.58 5.37
CA TYR A 350 -10.59 -2.08 4.17
C TYR A 350 -11.36 -3.39 4.40
N TYR A 351 -11.29 -3.96 5.60
CA TYR A 351 -11.88 -5.25 5.94
C TYR A 351 -12.77 -5.14 7.19
N PRO A 352 -13.95 -4.50 7.10
CA PRO A 352 -14.82 -4.35 8.27
C PRO A 352 -15.38 -5.70 8.75
N VAL A 353 -15.37 -5.93 10.07
CA VAL A 353 -15.92 -7.13 10.75
C VAL A 353 -17.43 -7.29 10.55
N TYR A 354 -18.14 -6.21 10.24
CA TYR A 354 -19.59 -6.21 10.06
C TYR A 354 -19.95 -5.70 8.66
N PRO A 355 -20.09 -6.59 7.66
CA PRO A 355 -20.62 -6.21 6.35
C PRO A 355 -22.14 -5.97 6.34
N TYR A 356 -22.87 -6.19 7.45
CA TYR A 356 -24.34 -6.24 7.48
C TYR A 356 -25.03 -5.42 8.59
N LEU A 357 -24.32 -4.54 9.30
CA LEU A 357 -25.02 -3.44 9.98
C LEU A 357 -25.08 -2.31 8.98
N GLU A 358 -26.06 -2.39 8.06
CA GLU A 358 -26.61 -1.18 7.47
C GLU A 358 -26.89 -0.22 8.62
N ASP A 359 -26.40 1.01 8.51
CA ASP A 359 -26.76 2.05 9.46
C ASP A 359 -28.30 2.09 9.47
N PRO A 360 -29.00 1.86 10.60
CA PRO A 360 -30.46 1.88 10.62
C PRO A 360 -31.02 3.23 10.15
N VAL A 361 -30.20 4.28 10.13
CA VAL A 361 -30.51 5.58 9.52
C VAL A 361 -30.36 5.53 7.98
N ALA A 362 -29.34 4.86 7.43
CA ALA A 362 -29.18 4.69 5.98
C ALA A 362 -30.18 3.67 5.40
N ALA A 363 -30.56 2.64 6.15
CA ALA A 363 -31.62 1.71 5.79
C ALA A 363 -33.03 2.35 5.85
N ALA A 364 -33.20 3.41 6.65
CA ALA A 364 -34.45 4.16 6.76
C ALA A 364 -34.64 5.23 5.67
N GLU A 365 -33.60 5.55 4.89
CA GLU A 365 -33.67 6.51 3.78
C GLU A 365 -34.05 5.87 2.43
N ILE A 366 -34.22 4.54 2.37
CA ILE A 366 -34.88 3.90 1.23
C ILE A 366 -36.39 4.01 1.48
N PRO A 367 -37.13 4.85 0.74
CA PRO A 367 -38.57 4.89 0.88
C PRO A 367 -39.14 3.50 0.56
N ALA A 368 -39.93 2.96 1.48
CA ALA A 368 -40.63 1.70 1.33
C ALA A 368 -41.75 1.80 0.29
N GLN A 369 -41.39 1.93 -0.99
CA GLN A 369 -42.34 1.90 -2.11
C GLN A 369 -41.69 1.28 -3.36
N SER A 370 -41.46 -0.04 -3.35
CA SER A 370 -41.43 -0.82 -4.61
C SER A 370 -41.70 -2.32 -4.42
N ILE A 371 -42.56 -2.68 -3.45
CA ILE A 371 -43.24 -3.97 -3.50
C ILE A 371 -44.68 -3.66 -3.89
N TYR A 372 -44.92 -3.52 -5.18
CA TYR A 372 -46.14 -3.91 -5.91
C TYR A 372 -45.85 -3.86 -7.41
#